data_AF-A0AAD5JEX9-F1
#
_entry.id   AF-A0AAD5JEX9-F1
#
_cell.length_a   1.000
_cell.length_b   1.000
_cell.length_c   1.000
_cell.angle_alpha   90.00
_cell.angle_beta   90.00
_cell.angle_gamma   90.00
#
_symmetry.space_group_name_H-M   'P 1'
#
loop_
_entity.id
_entity.type
_entity.pdbx_description
1 polymer ?
#
loop_
_entity_poly.entity_id
_entity_poly.type
_entity_poly.pdbx_seq_one_letter_code
_entity_poly.pdbx_strand_id
1 'polypeptide(L)'
;MDEYTYLILQLINHGVPNEILGNIKEEVQNFFHLPLQEKKQSAQKPGSLEGYGQAFVTSEDQKLPWNDMIFLKALPVEIKNVNLWPQKPPTFRETLENYSEETRNVAVSLVRFMAMGLEVEAKEICKAYQRRKI
;
A
#
# COMPACT_ATOMS: atom_id res chain seq x y z
N MET A 1 -30.99 -0.85 20.32
CA MET A 1 -30.25 0.31 19.78
C MET A 1 -29.76 -0.23 18.45
N ASP A 2 -30.62 -0.12 17.46
CA ASP A 2 -30.54 -0.91 16.24
C ASP A 2 -30.07 0.07 15.17
N GLU A 3 -28.92 -0.18 14.56
CA GLU A 3 -28.60 0.30 13.21
C GLU A 3 -27.21 -0.17 12.77
N TYR A 4 -27.16 -0.61 11.51
CA TYR A 4 -26.00 -1.12 10.80
C TYR A 4 -24.83 -0.15 10.87
N THR A 5 -23.89 -0.38 11.81
CA THR A 5 -22.60 0.31 11.77
C THR A 5 -21.78 -0.31 10.65
N TYR A 6 -21.68 0.39 9.52
CA TYR A 6 -20.81 -0.03 8.44
C TYR A 6 -19.35 0.10 8.89
N LEU A 7 -18.66 -1.03 9.03
CA LEU A 7 -17.22 -1.10 9.32
C LEU A 7 -16.35 -0.55 8.17
N ILE A 8 -16.93 -0.37 6.99
CA ILE A 8 -16.26 0.09 5.77
C ILE A 8 -17.04 1.27 5.18
N LEU A 9 -16.33 2.34 4.84
CA LEU A 9 -16.89 3.56 4.27
C LEU A 9 -16.19 3.89 2.95
N GLN A 10 -16.94 4.38 1.97
CA GLN A 10 -16.36 4.97 0.77
C GLN A 10 -16.07 6.45 1.04
N LEU A 11 -14.81 6.85 0.88
CA LEU A 11 -14.43 8.25 0.98
C LEU A 11 -14.49 8.92 -0.40
N ILE A 12 -15.31 9.95 -0.53
CA ILE A 12 -15.35 10.86 -1.69
C ILE A 12 -14.71 12.20 -1.31
N ASN A 13 -14.28 12.99 -2.29
CA ASN A 13 -13.61 14.28 -2.06
C ASN A 13 -12.39 14.17 -1.12
N HIS A 14 -11.65 13.06 -1.21
CA HIS A 14 -10.50 12.73 -0.34
C HIS A 14 -9.27 13.63 -0.54
N GLY A 15 -9.25 14.48 -1.56
CA GLY A 15 -8.14 15.41 -1.84
C GLY A 15 -6.99 14.81 -2.66
N VAL A 16 -6.84 13.48 -2.74
CA VAL A 16 -5.88 12.85 -3.67
C VAL A 16 -6.21 13.21 -5.12
N PRO A 17 -5.25 13.78 -5.90
CA PRO A 17 -5.49 14.11 -7.30
C PRO A 17 -5.82 12.88 -8.15
N ASN A 18 -6.78 13.02 -9.08
CA ASN A 18 -7.19 11.93 -9.98
C ASN A 18 -6.03 11.42 -10.85
N GLU A 19 -5.09 12.29 -11.22
CA GLU A 19 -3.88 11.93 -11.96
C GLU A 19 -3.02 10.94 -11.17
N ILE A 20 -2.80 11.16 -9.86
CA ILE A 20 -2.03 10.25 -9.01
C ILE A 20 -2.70 8.87 -8.92
N LEU A 21 -4.03 8.83 -8.80
CA LEU A 21 -4.80 7.58 -8.79
C LEU A 21 -4.78 6.85 -10.15
N GLY A 22 -4.85 7.62 -11.25
CA GLY A 22 -4.76 7.10 -12.60
C GLY A 22 -3.39 6.48 -12.87
N ASN A 23 -2.32 7.22 -12.57
CA ASN A 23 -0.95 6.79 -12.81
C ASN A 23 -0.62 5.51 -12.05
N ILE A 24 -0.94 5.42 -10.75
CA ILE A 24 -0.64 4.19 -9.99
C ILE A 24 -1.41 2.97 -10.53
N LYS A 25 -2.66 3.18 -10.96
CA LYS A 25 -3.46 2.11 -11.55
C LYS A 25 -2.85 1.62 -12.86
N GLU A 26 -2.43 2.55 -13.72
CA GLU A 26 -1.77 2.24 -14.99
C GLU A 26 -0.43 1.53 -14.79
N GLU A 27 0.43 2.03 -13.90
CA GLU A 27 1.75 1.44 -13.63
C GLU A 27 1.65 0.03 -13.04
N VAL A 28 0.69 -0.21 -12.16
CA VAL A 28 0.39 -1.56 -11.63
C VAL A 28 -0.11 -2.47 -12.75
N GLN A 29 -1.03 -2.00 -13.60
CA GLN A 29 -1.48 -2.77 -14.76
C GLN A 29 -0.30 -3.11 -15.69
N ASN A 30 0.53 -2.12 -16.04
CA ASN A 30 1.69 -2.30 -16.89
C ASN A 30 2.66 -3.32 -16.32
N PHE A 31 2.94 -3.27 -15.01
CA PHE A 31 3.75 -4.29 -14.33
C PHE A 31 3.16 -5.70 -14.49
N PHE A 32 1.85 -5.88 -14.28
CA PHE A 32 1.24 -7.21 -14.36
C PHE A 32 1.13 -7.77 -15.79
N HIS A 33 1.09 -6.89 -16.80
CA HIS A 33 1.18 -7.26 -18.22
C HIS A 33 2.58 -7.69 -18.67
N LEU A 34 3.63 -7.44 -17.88
CA LEU A 34 4.97 -7.90 -18.21
C LEU A 34 5.04 -9.43 -18.25
N PRO A 35 5.94 -10.00 -19.08
CA PRO A 35 6.26 -11.42 -19.04
C PRO A 35 6.63 -11.88 -17.62
N LEU A 36 6.32 -13.13 -17.29
CA LEU A 36 6.61 -13.70 -15.97
C LEU A 36 8.09 -13.54 -15.56
N GLN A 37 9.02 -13.64 -16.50
CA GLN A 37 10.46 -13.49 -16.22
C GLN A 37 10.82 -12.08 -15.74
N GLU A 38 10.16 -11.05 -16.26
CA GLU A 38 10.35 -9.66 -15.83
C GLU A 38 9.75 -9.46 -14.44
N LYS A 39 8.53 -9.97 -14.20
CA LYS A 39 7.88 -9.90 -12.88
C LYS A 39 8.67 -10.62 -11.79
N LYS A 40 9.31 -11.75 -12.13
CA LYS A 40 10.18 -12.52 -11.23
C LYS A 40 11.46 -11.79 -10.82
N GLN A 41 11.84 -10.69 -11.46
CA GLN A 41 12.96 -9.85 -10.98
C GLN A 41 12.62 -9.17 -9.65
N SER A 42 11.34 -8.94 -9.39
CA SER A 42 10.82 -8.44 -8.12
C SER A 42 10.34 -9.56 -7.20
N ALA A 43 10.71 -10.83 -7.43
CA ALA A 43 10.18 -11.96 -6.68
C ALA A 43 10.46 -11.85 -5.16
N GLN A 44 9.52 -12.35 -4.37
CA GLN A 44 9.73 -12.54 -2.93
C GLN A 44 10.96 -13.39 -2.66
N LYS A 45 11.71 -13.02 -1.62
CA LYS A 45 12.90 -13.76 -1.15
C LYS A 45 12.58 -14.54 0.12
N PRO A 46 13.26 -15.66 0.40
CA PRO A 46 13.10 -16.38 1.66
C PRO A 46 13.22 -15.44 2.87
N GLY A 47 12.26 -15.52 3.78
CA GLY A 47 12.19 -14.64 4.96
C GLY A 47 11.62 -13.23 4.73
N SER A 48 11.21 -12.90 3.51
CA SER A 48 10.58 -11.61 3.16
C SER A 48 9.19 -11.80 2.58
N LEU A 49 8.22 -11.02 3.07
CA LEU A 49 6.89 -10.89 2.46
C LEU A 49 6.88 -9.93 1.26
N GLU A 50 7.88 -9.06 1.15
CA GLU A 50 7.97 -8.09 0.05
C GLU A 50 8.42 -8.76 -1.25
N GLY A 51 7.84 -8.29 -2.35
CA GLY A 51 8.07 -8.76 -3.71
C GLY A 51 6.80 -9.33 -4.38
N TYR A 52 6.97 -9.77 -5.62
CA TYR A 52 6.01 -10.50 -6.43
C TYR A 52 5.96 -11.98 -6.01
N GLY A 53 4.77 -12.49 -5.77
CA GLY A 53 4.56 -13.87 -5.31
C GLY A 53 3.18 -14.06 -4.70
N GLN A 54 3.01 -15.12 -3.91
CA GLN A 54 1.81 -15.37 -3.13
C GLN A 54 2.12 -15.26 -1.63
N ALA A 55 1.09 -15.06 -0.81
CA ALA A 55 1.24 -15.19 0.63
C ALA A 55 1.68 -16.63 1.00
N PHE A 56 2.33 -16.80 2.15
CA PHE A 56 2.93 -18.08 2.58
C PHE A 56 1.99 -19.29 2.43
N VAL A 57 2.55 -20.41 1.98
CA VAL A 57 1.94 -21.74 2.09
C VAL A 57 2.38 -22.33 3.44
N THR A 58 1.46 -22.47 4.38
CA THR A 58 1.71 -22.90 5.76
C THR A 58 1.29 -24.34 6.01
N SER A 59 0.49 -24.95 5.13
CA SER A 59 0.09 -26.34 5.20
C SER A 59 -0.30 -26.91 3.82
N GLU A 60 -0.32 -28.24 3.72
CA GLU A 60 -0.76 -28.94 2.50
C GLU A 60 -2.25 -28.75 2.21
N ASP A 61 -3.08 -28.57 3.26
CA ASP A 61 -4.53 -28.36 3.14
C ASP A 61 -4.91 -26.89 2.85
N GLN A 62 -3.93 -25.99 2.73
CA GLN A 62 -4.21 -24.58 2.52
C GLN A 62 -4.83 -24.34 1.15
N LYS A 63 -6.05 -23.78 1.16
CA LYS A 63 -6.68 -23.27 -0.05
C LYS A 63 -5.98 -21.98 -0.49
N LEU A 64 -5.36 -22.00 -1.67
CA LEU A 64 -4.69 -20.85 -2.22
C LEU A 64 -5.69 -19.89 -2.88
N PRO A 65 -5.57 -18.57 -2.64
CA PRO A 65 -6.38 -17.60 -3.34
C PRO A 65 -6.02 -17.58 -4.83
N TRP A 66 -7.03 -17.33 -5.68
CA TRP A 66 -6.83 -17.16 -7.12
C TRP A 66 -6.34 -15.73 -7.38
N ASN A 67 -5.08 -15.46 -7.05
CA ASN A 67 -4.43 -14.20 -7.37
C ASN A 67 -2.91 -14.34 -7.42
N ASP A 68 -2.32 -13.45 -8.20
CA ASP A 68 -0.94 -13.03 -8.04
C ASP A 68 -0.93 -11.73 -7.23
N MET A 69 0.11 -11.50 -6.42
CA MET A 69 0.28 -10.24 -5.71
C MET A 69 1.71 -9.72 -5.82
N ILE A 70 1.85 -8.41 -5.67
CA ILE A 70 3.11 -7.76 -5.35
C ILE A 70 2.91 -6.95 -4.06
N PHE A 71 3.73 -7.22 -3.04
CA PHE A 71 3.69 -6.50 -1.78
C PHE A 71 4.95 -5.65 -1.62
N LEU A 72 4.78 -4.35 -1.42
CA LEU A 72 5.88 -3.39 -1.32
C LEU A 72 5.62 -2.47 -0.13
N LYS A 73 6.60 -2.30 0.75
CA LYS A 73 6.53 -1.28 1.79
C LYS A 73 6.91 0.06 1.19
N ALA A 74 5.93 0.94 1.05
CA ALA A 74 6.14 2.29 0.52
C ALA A 74 6.52 3.32 1.61
N LEU A 75 6.15 3.08 2.87
CA LEU A 75 6.38 4.01 3.97
C LEU A 75 6.62 3.27 5.30
N PRO A 76 7.40 3.85 6.23
CA PRO A 76 8.26 5.03 6.02
C PRO A 76 9.51 4.69 5.19
N VAL A 77 10.33 5.68 4.85
CA VAL A 77 11.46 5.51 3.90
C VAL A 77 12.48 4.48 4.39
N GLU A 78 12.66 4.36 5.70
CA GLU A 78 13.69 3.52 6.32
C GLU A 78 13.42 2.02 6.16
N ILE A 79 12.16 1.64 5.90
CA ILE A 79 11.77 0.24 5.74
C ILE A 79 11.59 -0.17 4.27
N LYS A 80 11.81 0.76 3.33
CA LYS A 80 11.72 0.47 1.89
C LYS A 80 12.83 -0.46 1.46
N ASN A 81 12.48 -1.59 0.86
CA ASN A 81 13.45 -2.43 0.16
C ASN A 81 13.43 -2.16 -1.34
N VAL A 82 14.10 -1.09 -1.77
CA VAL A 82 14.11 -0.63 -3.17
C VAL A 82 14.64 -1.67 -4.15
N ASN A 83 15.41 -2.66 -3.69
CA ASN A 83 15.92 -3.75 -4.52
C ASN A 83 14.83 -4.76 -4.93
N LEU A 84 13.68 -4.76 -4.24
CA LEU A 84 12.53 -5.60 -4.57
C LEU A 84 11.46 -4.84 -5.37
N TRP A 85 11.63 -3.53 -5.57
CA TRP A 85 10.67 -2.74 -6.31
C TRP A 85 10.83 -2.98 -7.82
N PRO A 86 9.73 -2.94 -8.59
CA PRO A 86 9.81 -3.07 -10.05
C PRO A 86 10.70 -1.99 -10.67
N GLN A 87 11.62 -2.41 -11.53
CA GLN A 87 12.38 -1.50 -12.41
C GLN A 87 11.65 -1.22 -13.73
N LYS A 88 10.65 -2.04 -14.04
CA LYS A 88 9.78 -1.91 -15.20
C LYS A 88 8.33 -1.94 -14.71
N PRO A 89 7.47 -1.03 -15.18
CA PRO A 89 7.79 0.21 -15.91
C PRO A 89 8.78 1.14 -15.16
N PRO A 90 9.56 1.98 -15.87
CA PRO A 90 10.62 2.80 -15.27
C PRO A 90 10.08 3.86 -14.29
N THR A 91 8.83 4.27 -14.47
CA THR A 91 8.07 5.23 -13.67
C THR A 91 7.38 4.61 -12.45
N PHE A 92 7.45 3.29 -12.28
CA PHE A 92 6.69 2.59 -11.24
C PHE A 92 7.03 3.11 -9.84
N ARG A 93 8.32 3.27 -9.58
CA ARG A 93 8.83 3.71 -8.27
C ARG A 93 8.34 5.11 -7.91
N GLU A 94 8.55 6.07 -8.79
CA GLU A 94 8.14 7.45 -8.57
C GLU A 94 6.62 7.55 -8.37
N THR A 95 5.87 6.85 -9.20
CA THR A 95 4.41 6.79 -9.11
C THR A 95 3.93 6.20 -7.78
N LEU A 96 4.55 5.10 -7.32
CA LEU A 96 4.23 4.50 -6.01
C LEU A 96 4.58 5.45 -4.86
N GLU A 97 5.70 6.16 -4.95
CA GLU A 97 6.10 7.13 -3.91
C GLU A 97 5.09 8.28 -3.83
N ASN A 98 4.71 8.88 -4.96
CA ASN A 98 3.72 9.95 -5.00
C ASN A 98 2.34 9.49 -4.47
N TYR A 99 1.87 8.32 -4.92
CA TYR A 99 0.62 7.75 -4.42
C TYR A 99 0.66 7.47 -2.91
N SER A 100 1.79 6.94 -2.40
CA SER A 100 1.94 6.62 -0.98
C SER A 100 1.89 7.86 -0.09
N GLU A 101 2.46 8.98 -0.54
CA GLU A 101 2.48 10.23 0.21
C GLU A 101 1.10 10.89 0.26
N GLU A 102 0.39 10.93 -0.87
CA GLU A 102 -0.99 11.44 -0.90
C GLU A 102 -1.92 10.59 -0.03
N THR A 103 -1.81 9.26 -0.12
CA THR A 103 -2.61 8.35 0.71
C THR A 103 -2.26 8.47 2.20
N ARG A 104 -1.00 8.73 2.55
CA ARG A 104 -0.56 9.01 3.93
C ARG A 104 -1.27 10.25 4.48
N ASN A 105 -1.40 11.31 3.69
CA ASN A 105 -2.10 12.54 4.11
C ASN A 105 -3.58 12.26 4.41
N VAL A 106 -4.24 11.46 3.56
CA VAL A 106 -5.62 11.01 3.81
C VAL A 106 -5.72 10.19 5.10
N ALA A 107 -4.82 9.22 5.29
CA ALA A 107 -4.81 8.37 6.49
C ALA A 107 -4.63 9.20 7.77
N VAL A 108 -3.71 10.17 7.76
CA VAL A 108 -3.51 11.11 8.90
C VAL A 108 -4.78 11.92 9.16
N SER A 109 -5.45 12.42 8.12
CA SER A 109 -6.71 13.17 8.26
C SER A 109 -7.81 12.32 8.91
N LEU A 110 -8.01 11.09 8.42
CA LEU A 110 -8.99 10.15 8.97
C LEU A 110 -8.70 9.79 10.43
N VAL A 111 -7.44 9.49 10.76
CA VAL A 111 -7.02 9.19 12.13
C VAL A 111 -7.29 10.36 13.07
N ARG A 112 -7.09 11.60 12.60
CA ARG A 112 -7.42 12.80 13.39
C ARG A 112 -8.92 12.91 13.65
N PHE A 113 -9.76 12.67 12.64
CA PHE A 113 -11.22 12.68 12.83
C PHE A 113 -11.70 11.57 13.77
N MET A 114 -11.13 10.37 13.66
CA MET A 114 -11.42 9.28 14.59
C MET A 114 -11.02 9.63 16.02
N ALA A 115 -9.83 10.21 16.21
CA ALA A 115 -9.38 10.67 17.52
C ALA A 115 -10.30 11.73 18.12
N MET A 116 -10.78 12.68 17.31
CA MET A 116 -11.76 13.68 17.72
C MET A 116 -13.08 13.04 18.16
N GLY A 117 -13.60 12.08 17.38
CA GLY A 117 -14.84 11.38 17.70
C GLY A 117 -14.75 10.49 18.94
N LEU A 118 -13.54 10.04 19.30
CA LEU A 118 -13.25 9.25 20.49
C LEU A 118 -12.79 10.11 21.69
N GLU A 119 -12.73 11.43 21.52
CA GLU A 119 -12.25 12.38 22.55
C GLU A 119 -10.82 12.07 23.07
N VAL A 120 -9.94 11.59 22.18
CA VAL A 120 -8.52 11.31 22.49
C VAL A 120 -7.57 12.24 21.74
N GLU A 121 -6.37 12.44 22.27
CA GLU A 121 -5.35 13.25 21.61
C GLU A 121 -4.85 12.58 20.32
N ALA A 122 -5.16 13.19 19.18
CA ALA A 122 -4.73 12.70 17.87
C ALA A 122 -3.20 12.64 17.71
N LYS A 123 -2.45 13.43 18.49
CA LYS A 123 -0.99 13.57 18.38
C LYS A 123 -0.28 12.23 18.56
N GLU A 124 -0.68 11.43 19.55
CA GLU A 124 -0.03 10.15 19.83
C GLU A 124 -0.31 9.11 18.74
N ILE A 125 -1.51 9.12 18.16
CA ILE A 125 -1.89 8.18 17.08
C ILE A 125 -1.25 8.60 15.74
N CYS A 126 -1.19 9.90 15.47
CA CYS A 126 -0.60 10.43 14.24
C CYS A 126 0.93 10.26 14.19
N LYS A 127 1.63 10.08 15.32
CA LYS A 127 3.07 9.80 15.34
C LYS A 127 3.45 8.58 14.49
N ALA A 128 2.58 7.57 14.40
CA ALA A 128 2.80 6.40 13.57
C ALA A 128 2.92 6.72 12.06
N TYR A 129 2.40 7.89 11.64
CA TYR A 129 2.34 8.32 10.24
C TYR A 129 3.24 9.54 9.94
N GLN A 130 4.02 9.99 10.92
CA GLN A 130 4.95 11.10 10.75
C GLN A 130 6.18 10.64 9.96
N ARG A 131 6.63 11.51 9.04
CA ARG A 131 7.92 11.36 8.37
C ARG A 131 9.00 11.39 9.45
N ARG A 132 9.68 10.27 9.68
CA ARG A 132 10.87 10.28 10.55
C ARG A 132 11.93 11.09 9.81
N LYS A 133 12.41 12.16 10.45
CA LYS A 133 13.58 12.88 9.93
C LYS A 133 14.78 11.96 10.15
N ILE A 134 15.43 11.58 9.05
CA ILE A 134 16.77 11.00 9.05
C ILE A 134 17.77 12.12 9.34
#